data_AF-A0A967LHW6-F1
#
_entry.id   AF-A0A967LHW6-F1
#
_cell.length_a   1.000
_cell.length_b   1.000
_cell.length_c   1.000
_cell.angle_alpha   90.00
_cell.angle_beta   90.00
_cell.angle_gamma   90.00
#
_symmetry.space_group_name_H-M   'P 1'
#
loop_
_entity.id
_entity.type
_entity.pdbx_description
1 polymer ?
#
loop_
_entity_poly.entity_id
_entity_poly.type
_entity_poly.pdbx_seq_one_letter_code
_entity_poly.pdbx_strand_id
1 'polypeptide(L)' 'VLGSPARFGNMAAPLKRFLETTTALWLSAALVDKPAGVFTSSSSMHGGQETTLISMMLP' A
#
# COMPACT_ATOMS: atom_id res chain seq x y z
N VAL A 1 3.69 6.19 6.92
CA VAL A 1 2.25 5.89 6.78
C VAL A 1 1.83 6.13 5.34
N LEU A 2 1.12 5.20 4.69
CA LEU A 2 0.71 5.27 3.28
C LEU A 2 -0.80 5.06 3.14
N GLY A 3 -1.41 5.74 2.17
CA GLY A 3 -2.85 5.67 1.92
C GLY A 3 -3.16 5.35 0.48
N SER A 4 -4.16 4.48 0.25
CA SER A 4 -4.70 4.22 -1.08
C SER A 4 -6.21 4.02 -1.00
N PRO A 5 -7.01 4.57 -1.93
CA PRO A 5 -8.39 4.13 -2.08
C PRO A 5 -8.43 2.64 -2.49
N ALA A 6 -9.49 1.94 -2.10
CA ALA A 6 -9.74 0.57 -2.51
C ALA A 6 -10.08 0.52 -4.01
N ARG A 7 -9.26 -0.18 -4.79
CA ARG A 7 -9.46 -0.38 -6.23
C ARG A 7 -9.59 -1.87 -6.52
N PHE A 8 -10.83 -2.36 -6.59
CA PHE A 8 -11.12 -3.79 -6.77
C PHE A 8 -10.37 -4.66 -5.74
N GLY A 9 -10.39 -4.23 -4.46
CA GLY A 9 -9.70 -4.93 -3.37
C GLY A 9 -8.17 -4.85 -3.41
N ASN A 10 -7.59 -3.95 -4.20
CA ASN A 10 -6.15 -3.74 -4.33
C ASN A 10 -5.79 -2.25 -4.17
N MET A 11 -4.50 -1.97 -3.95
CA MET A 11 -3.98 -0.61 -4.00
C MET A 11 -4.17 0.04 -5.38
N ALA A 12 -4.32 1.37 -5.39
CA ALA A 12 -4.45 2.15 -6.60
C ALA A 12 -3.12 2.21 -7.35
N ALA A 13 -3.20 2.28 -8.69
CA ALA A 13 -2.03 2.31 -9.56
C ALA A 13 -1.01 3.41 -9.17
N PRO A 14 -1.40 4.65 -8.82
CA PRO A 14 -0.42 5.68 -8.45
C PRO A 14 0.45 5.32 -7.24
N LEU A 15 -0.14 4.68 -6.21
CA LEU A 15 0.65 4.25 -5.04
C LEU A 15 1.59 3.10 -5.40
N LYS A 16 1.12 2.14 -6.19
CA LYS A 16 1.98 1.06 -6.71
C LYS A 16 3.18 1.64 -7.48
N ARG A 17 2.94 2.61 -8.36
CA ARG A 17 3.99 3.30 -9.13
C ARG A 17 4.97 4.04 -8.21
N PHE A 18 4.49 4.69 -7.16
CA PHE A 18 5.37 5.32 -6.18
C PHE A 18 6.30 4.29 -5.50
N LEU A 19 5.76 3.16 -5.04
CA LEU A 19 6.57 2.10 -4.45
C LEU A 19 7.60 1.52 -5.43
N GLU A 20 7.25 1.37 -6.71
CA GLU A 20 8.19 0.97 -7.78
C GLU A 20 9.37 1.95 -7.92
N THR A 21 9.21 3.24 -7.62
CA THR A 21 10.33 4.20 -7.63
C THR A 21 11.28 4.05 -6.44
N THR A 22 10.88 3.30 -5.40
CA THR A 22 11.67 3.12 -4.17
C THR A 22 12.56 1.86 -4.18
N THR A 23 12.67 1.15 -5.31
CA THR A 23 13.46 -0.09 -5.43
C THR A 23 14.90 0.05 -4.96
N ALA A 24 15.57 1.18 -5.23
CA ALA A 24 16.94 1.40 -4.77
C ALA A 24 17.05 1.42 -3.23
N LEU A 25 16.06 1.99 -2.53
CA LEU A 25 16.02 2.03 -1.06
C LEU A 25 15.73 0.65 -0.47
N TRP A 26 14.91 -0.15 -1.15
CA TRP A 26 14.65 -1.53 -0.77
C TRP A 26 15.91 -2.39 -0.91
N LEU A 27 16.61 -2.30 -2.05
CA LEU A 27 17.87 -3.01 -2.29
C LEU A 27 18.97 -2.65 -1.30
N SER A 28 19.03 -1.39 -0.84
CA SER A 28 20.00 -0.94 0.15
C SER A 28 19.60 -1.22 1.61
N ALA A 29 18.51 -1.96 1.84
CA ALA A 29 17.91 -2.21 3.16
C ALA A 29 17.56 -0.93 3.96
N ALA A 30 17.46 0.23 3.30
CA ALA A 30 17.22 1.51 3.98
C ALA A 30 15.79 1.66 4.54
N LEU A 31 14.93 0.69 4.27
CA LEU A 31 13.54 0.63 4.72
C LEU A 31 13.32 -0.39 5.86
N VAL A 32 14.32 -1.19 6.20
CA VAL A 32 14.25 -2.19 7.29
C VAL A 32 14.07 -1.48 8.64
N ASP A 33 13.32 -2.11 9.54
CA ASP A 33 13.00 -1.64 10.90
C ASP A 33 12.30 -0.27 11.00
N LYS A 34 11.84 0.29 9.87
CA LYS A 34 11.05 1.52 9.88
C LYS A 34 9.58 1.20 10.17
N PRO A 35 8.96 1.82 11.19
CA PRO A 35 7.55 1.60 11.46
C PRO A 35 6.71 2.04 10.26
N ALA A 36 5.87 1.13 9.78
CA ALA A 36 4.98 1.34 8.66
C ALA A 36 3.52 1.17 9.08
N GLY A 37 2.64 1.88 8.40
CA GLY A 37 1.19 1.80 8.62
C GLY A 37 0.48 2.17 7.34
N VAL A 38 -0.66 1.54 7.10
CA VAL A 38 -1.46 1.73 5.90
C VAL A 38 -2.90 2.07 6.25
N PHE A 39 -3.55 2.86 5.42
CA PHE A 39 -4.98 3.14 5.53
C PHE A 39 -5.64 3.14 4.15
N THR A 40 -6.96 2.95 4.13
CA THR A 40 -7.74 2.88 2.90
C THR A 40 -9.03 3.70 3.01
N SER A 41 -9.62 3.99 1.86
CA SER A 41 -10.96 4.56 1.75
C SER A 41 -11.73 3.83 0.66
N SER A 42 -13.04 3.67 0.83
CA SER A 42 -13.93 3.08 -0.16
C SER A 42 -15.27 3.80 -0.18
N SER A 43 -16.00 3.73 -1.30
CA SER A 43 -17.33 4.33 -1.46
C SER A 43 -18.46 3.53 -0.80
N SER A 44 -18.18 2.29 -0.40
CA SER A 44 -19.15 1.40 0.25
C SER A 44 -18.53 0.62 1.40
N MET A 45 -19.37 0.22 2.35
CA MET A 45 -19.00 -0.73 3.40
C MET A 45 -18.72 -2.10 2.76
N HIS A 46 -17.67 -2.79 3.23
CA HIS A 46 -17.16 -4.03 2.62
C HIS A 46 -16.70 -3.89 1.16
N GLY A 47 -16.41 -2.67 0.67
CA GLY A 47 -15.92 -2.40 -0.68
C GLY A 47 -14.46 -2.80 -0.95
N GLY A 48 -13.96 -3.84 -0.28
CA GLY A 48 -12.57 -4.29 -0.37
C GLY A 48 -11.59 -3.50 0.50
N GLN A 49 -12.04 -2.94 1.62
CA GLN A 49 -11.19 -2.21 2.56
C GLN A 49 -10.08 -3.11 3.12
N GLU A 50 -10.47 -4.26 3.70
CA GLU A 50 -9.53 -5.22 4.28
C GLU A 50 -8.57 -5.79 3.25
N THR A 51 -9.08 -6.23 2.10
CA THR A 51 -8.25 -6.80 1.03
C THR A 51 -7.26 -5.78 0.46
N THR A 52 -7.67 -4.51 0.35
CA THR A 52 -6.75 -3.43 -0.04
C THR A 52 -5.64 -3.24 0.98
N LEU A 53 -5.95 -3.21 2.28
CA LEU A 53 -4.95 -3.08 3.34
C LEU A 53 -3.97 -4.26 3.34
N ILE A 54 -4.47 -5.49 3.19
CA ILE A 54 -3.64 -6.70 3.05
C ILE A 54 -2.71 -6.57 1.84
N SER A 55 -3.23 -6.15 0.68
CA SER A 55 -2.43 -5.95 -0.54
C SER A 55 -1.31 -4.92 -0.39
N MET A 56 -1.46 -3.97 0.55
CA MET A 56 -0.45 -2.94 0.83
C MET A 56 0.59 -3.37 1.86
N MET A 57 0.28 -4.35 2.72
CA MET A 57 1.18 -4.85 3.75
C MET A 57 2.05 -6.01 3.27
N LEU A 58 1.54 -6.80 2.32
CA LEU A 58 2.27 -7.91 1.75
C LEU A 58 3.34 -7.40 0.75
N PRO A 59 4.59 -7.89 0.83
CA PRO A 59 5.64 -7.58 -0.13
C PRO A 59 5.39 -8.20 -1.52
#